data_AF-A0A4Y8CDP7-F1
#
_entry.id   AF-A0A4Y8CDP7-F1
#
_cell.length_a   1.000
_cell.length_b   1.000
_cell.length_c   1.000
_cell.angle_alpha   90.00
_cell.angle_beta   90.00
_cell.angle_gamma   90.00
#
_symmetry.space_group_name_H-M   'P 1'
#
loop_
_entity.id
_entity.type
_entity.pdbx_description
1 polymer ?
#
loop_
_entity_poly.entity_id
_entity_poly.type
_entity_poly.pdbx_seq_one_letter_code
_entity_poly.pdbx_strand_id
1 'polypeptide(L)'
;LTPKLGLVDVDEYNSFVMADIPGIIEGASGGKGLGLAFLKHIERTSFLLFVLDPIRQMPLKEQFIVLRKELEKFSSELFGRKFGIMISKSDSVNLGEEFAEQIALNINELENYLKEINNSQSFLIKVSSLEKTGLKELKFMLLEEIKTLRNNK
;
A
#
# COMPACT_ATOMS: atom_id res chain seq x y z
N LEU A 1 9.03 -6.05 -18.11
CA LEU A 1 7.71 -6.23 -17.47
C LEU A 1 6.93 -4.92 -17.65
N THR A 2 5.75 -4.96 -18.26
CA THR A 2 4.88 -3.76 -18.38
C THR A 2 4.01 -3.68 -17.11
N PRO A 3 3.94 -2.53 -16.42
CA PRO A 3 3.06 -2.38 -15.26
C PRO A 3 1.61 -2.60 -15.69
N LYS A 4 0.86 -3.36 -14.90
CA LYS A 4 -0.59 -3.48 -15.09
C LYS A 4 -1.23 -2.20 -14.56
N LEU A 5 -1.57 -1.29 -15.46
CA LEU A 5 -2.32 -0.08 -15.18
C LEU A 5 -3.81 -0.44 -15.09
N GLY A 6 -4.46 0.01 -14.03
CA GLY A 6 -5.90 -0.08 -13.83
C GLY A 6 -6.49 1.31 -13.68
N LEU A 7 -7.57 1.58 -14.40
CA LEU A 7 -8.42 2.73 -14.12
C LEU A 7 -9.32 2.39 -12.92
N VAL A 8 -9.34 3.27 -11.93
CA VAL A 8 -10.17 3.14 -10.74
C VAL A 8 -11.24 4.23 -10.78
N ASP A 9 -12.48 3.82 -11.03
CA ASP A 9 -13.64 4.71 -10.96
C ASP A 9 -14.07 4.89 -9.49
N VAL A 10 -14.19 6.14 -9.06
CA VAL A 10 -14.61 6.54 -7.71
C VAL A 10 -16.09 6.91 -7.71
N ASP A 11 -16.50 7.73 -8.67
CA ASP A 11 -17.88 8.12 -8.96
C ASP A 11 -18.03 8.45 -10.47
N GLU A 12 -19.17 9.02 -10.87
CA GLU A 12 -19.49 9.35 -12.27
C GLU A 12 -18.50 10.31 -12.94
N TYR A 13 -17.80 11.15 -12.17
CA TYR A 13 -16.95 12.22 -12.69
C TYR A 13 -15.49 12.08 -12.28
N ASN A 14 -15.19 11.21 -11.31
CA ASN A 14 -13.86 11.07 -10.74
C ASN A 14 -13.29 9.67 -10.96
N SER A 15 -12.11 9.61 -11.55
CA SER A 15 -11.30 8.40 -11.67
C SER A 15 -9.82 8.71 -11.53
N PHE A 16 -9.03 7.68 -11.22
CA PHE A 16 -7.57 7.77 -11.20
C PHE A 16 -6.94 6.49 -11.73
N VAL A 17 -5.69 6.58 -12.15
CA VAL A 17 -4.91 5.44 -12.60
C VAL A 17 -4.10 4.89 -11.43
N MET A 18 -4.21 3.59 -11.21
CA MET A 18 -3.39 2.84 -10.26
C MET A 18 -2.56 1.82 -11.02
N ALA A 19 -1.34 1.57 -10.59
CA ALA A 19 -0.52 0.49 -11.12
C ALA A 19 0.09 -0.28 -9.96
N ASP A 20 0.20 -1.59 -10.14
CA ASP A 20 1.02 -2.40 -9.26
C ASP A 20 2.50 -2.19 -9.59
N ILE A 21 3.37 -2.21 -8.57
CA ILE A 21 4.81 -2.10 -8.73
C ILE A 21 5.41 -3.52 -8.63
N PRO A 22 5.56 -4.25 -9.75
CA PRO A 22 6.20 -5.57 -9.74
C PRO A 22 7.67 -5.48 -9.30
N GLY A 23 8.06 -6.34 -8.36
CA GLY A 23 9.47 -6.65 -8.10
C GLY A 23 10.22 -5.73 -7.14
N ILE A 24 9.54 -5.10 -6.18
CA ILE A 24 10.21 -4.48 -5.02
C ILE A 24 10.76 -5.56 -4.06
N ILE A 25 10.10 -6.72 -3.98
CA ILE A 25 10.38 -7.80 -3.03
C ILE A 25 11.49 -8.74 -3.51
N GLU A 26 12.40 -9.14 -2.61
CA GLU A 26 13.51 -10.07 -2.88
C GLU A 26 13.07 -11.33 -3.63
N GLY A 27 13.66 -11.55 -4.82
CA GLY A 27 13.30 -12.61 -5.77
C GLY A 27 13.01 -12.11 -7.19
N ALA A 28 12.78 -10.80 -7.37
CA ALA A 28 12.87 -10.15 -8.68
C ALA A 28 14.32 -9.77 -9.06
N SER A 29 15.25 -9.93 -8.12
CA SER A 29 16.68 -9.60 -8.19
C SER A 29 17.48 -10.66 -8.96
N GLY A 30 17.05 -10.95 -10.19
CA GLY A 30 17.90 -11.52 -11.24
C GLY A 30 18.57 -10.44 -12.11
N GLY A 31 18.54 -9.17 -11.68
CA GLY A 31 19.25 -8.06 -12.35
C GLY A 31 18.85 -7.81 -13.81
N LYS A 32 17.73 -8.35 -14.30
CA LYS A 32 17.28 -8.21 -15.69
C LYS A 32 15.78 -7.93 -15.75
N GLY A 33 15.39 -6.73 -16.17
CA GLY A 33 14.17 -6.61 -16.98
C GLY A 33 13.03 -5.68 -16.53
N LEU A 34 13.20 -4.82 -15.52
CA LEU A 34 12.27 -3.69 -15.36
C LEU A 34 12.63 -2.56 -16.34
N GLY A 35 13.92 -2.30 -16.55
CA GLY A 35 14.43 -1.33 -17.54
C GLY A 35 14.31 0.13 -17.07
N LEU A 36 15.25 0.98 -17.50
CA LEU A 36 15.29 2.40 -17.12
C LEU A 36 13.98 3.15 -17.42
N ALA A 37 13.28 2.74 -18.48
CA ALA A 37 11.99 3.33 -18.84
C ALA A 37 10.93 3.08 -17.76
N PHE A 38 10.86 1.88 -17.17
CA PHE A 38 9.90 1.56 -16.11
C PHE A 38 10.15 2.36 -14.84
N LEU A 39 11.42 2.53 -14.46
CA LEU A 39 11.83 3.36 -13.31
C LEU A 39 11.32 4.80 -13.48
N LYS A 40 11.56 5.40 -14.65
CA LYS A 40 11.04 6.73 -15.02
C LYS A 40 9.51 6.84 -15.08
N HIS A 41 8.79 5.71 -15.20
CA HIS A 41 7.32 5.71 -15.13
C HIS A 41 6.84 5.67 -13.68
N ILE A 42 7.49 4.90 -12.81
CA ILE A 42 7.11 4.86 -11.39
C ILE A 42 7.45 6.16 -10.68
N GLU A 43 8.54 6.84 -11.03
CA GLU A 43 8.88 8.16 -10.47
C GLU A 43 7.77 9.22 -10.67
N ARG A 44 6.89 9.04 -11.67
CA ARG A 44 5.70 9.88 -11.88
C ARG A 44 4.55 9.59 -10.94
N THR A 45 4.62 8.51 -10.17
CA THR A 45 3.60 8.14 -9.18
C THR A 45 3.54 9.21 -8.09
N SER A 46 2.38 9.83 -7.92
CA SER A 46 2.19 10.90 -6.94
C SER A 46 2.04 10.39 -5.51
N PHE A 47 1.46 9.19 -5.34
CA PHE A 47 1.08 8.64 -4.05
C PHE A 47 1.28 7.13 -4.02
N LEU A 48 1.75 6.58 -2.90
CA LEU A 48 1.97 5.15 -2.71
C LEU A 48 0.92 4.53 -1.79
N LEU A 49 0.54 3.28 -2.05
CA LEU A 49 -0.31 2.50 -1.16
C LEU A 49 0.43 1.24 -0.74
N PHE A 50 0.80 1.15 0.54
CA PHE A 50 1.33 -0.08 1.11
C PHE A 50 0.19 -1.05 1.38
N VAL A 51 0.28 -2.26 0.83
CA VAL A 51 -0.71 -3.31 1.02
C VAL A 51 -0.13 -4.38 1.93
N LEU A 52 -0.69 -4.52 3.12
CA LEU A 52 -0.28 -5.49 4.12
C LEU A 52 -1.32 -6.61 4.21
N ASP A 53 -0.88 -7.84 4.47
CA ASP A 53 -1.73 -9.03 4.47
C ASP A 53 -1.64 -9.76 5.82
N PRO A 54 -2.69 -9.74 6.66
CA PRO A 54 -2.66 -10.31 8.00
C PRO A 54 -2.57 -11.85 8.01
N ILE A 55 -2.81 -12.52 6.88
CA ILE A 55 -2.75 -13.98 6.77
C ILE A 55 -1.32 -14.47 6.52
N ARG A 56 -0.39 -13.59 6.13
CA ARG A 56 1.01 -13.98 5.94
C ARG A 56 1.63 -14.42 7.26
N GLN A 57 2.59 -15.35 7.18
CA GLN A 57 3.44 -15.78 8.31
C GLN A 57 4.48 -14.71 8.71
N MET A 58 4.13 -13.43 8.59
CA MET A 58 4.97 -12.29 8.93
C MET A 58 4.06 -11.22 9.55
N PRO A 59 4.35 -10.72 10.77
CA PRO A 59 3.60 -9.64 11.40
C PRO A 59 3.47 -8.39 10.52
N LEU A 60 2.33 -7.70 10.62
CA LEU A 60 2.04 -6.53 9.76
C LEU A 60 3.10 -5.43 9.85
N LYS A 61 3.62 -5.18 11.06
CA LYS A 61 4.73 -4.26 11.32
C LYS A 61 5.98 -4.65 10.54
N GLU A 62 6.36 -5.92 10.57
CA GLU A 62 7.53 -6.42 9.84
C GLU A 62 7.33 -6.30 8.33
N GLN A 63 6.14 -6.63 7.82
CA GLN A 63 5.80 -6.41 6.40
C GLN A 63 6.02 -4.96 5.98
N PHE A 64 5.53 -4.02 6.77
CA PHE A 64 5.69 -2.60 6.51
C PHE A 64 7.18 -2.17 6.52
N ILE A 65 7.94 -2.61 7.53
CA ILE A 65 9.38 -2.30 7.64
C ILE A 65 10.16 -2.83 6.44
N VAL A 66 9.89 -4.08 6.03
CA VAL A 66 10.54 -4.70 4.86
C VAL A 66 10.23 -3.89 3.61
N LEU A 67 8.95 -3.62 3.33
CA LEU A 67 8.55 -2.85 2.15
C LEU A 67 9.15 -1.44 2.13
N ARG A 68 9.25 -0.77 3.29
CA ARG A 68 9.88 0.55 3.40
C ARG A 68 11.38 0.50 3.11
N LYS A 69 12.10 -0.49 3.65
CA LYS A 69 13.54 -0.68 3.39
C LYS A 69 13.82 -1.00 1.92
N GLU A 70 12.97 -1.80 1.30
CA GLU A 70 13.09 -2.12 -0.13
C GLU A 70 12.84 -0.89 -0.99
N LEU A 71 11.80 -0.11 -0.67
CA LEU A 71 11.51 1.15 -1.37
C LEU A 71 12.67 2.15 -1.26
N GLU A 72 13.29 2.25 -0.08
CA GLU A 72 14.46 3.09 0.16
C GLU A 72 15.65 2.69 -0.72
N LYS A 73 15.95 1.39 -0.79
CA LYS A 73 17.01 0.84 -1.66
C LYS A 73 16.70 1.06 -3.15
N PHE A 74 15.43 1.05 -3.51
CA PHE A 74 14.99 1.16 -4.89
C PHE A 74 15.04 2.60 -5.42
N SER A 75 14.50 3.57 -4.66
CA SER A 75 14.50 4.98 -5.06
C SER A 75 14.28 5.89 -3.86
N SER A 76 15.26 6.75 -3.60
CA SER A 76 15.15 7.80 -2.58
C SER A 76 14.02 8.79 -2.88
N GLU A 77 13.74 9.04 -4.16
CA GLU A 77 12.63 9.89 -4.59
C GLU A 77 11.27 9.27 -4.20
N LEU A 78 11.07 7.99 -4.49
CA LEU A 78 9.83 7.30 -4.12
C LEU A 78 9.69 7.11 -2.62
N PHE A 79 10.80 6.87 -1.92
CA PHE A 79 10.81 6.72 -0.47
C PHE A 79 10.23 7.93 0.27
N GLY A 80 10.46 9.14 -0.26
CA GLY A 80 9.93 10.40 0.27
C GLY A 80 8.52 10.76 -0.17
N ARG A 81 7.85 9.95 -1.00
CA ARG A 81 6.47 10.22 -1.44
C ARG A 81 5.49 10.00 -0.29
N LYS A 82 4.39 10.76 -0.30
CA LYS A 82 3.23 10.48 0.55
C LYS A 82 2.69 9.08 0.28
N PHE A 83 2.18 8.46 1.34
CA PHE A 83 1.65 7.11 1.23
C PHE A 83 0.50 6.86 2.21
N GLY A 84 -0.32 5.88 1.88
CA GLY A 84 -1.31 5.28 2.76
C GLY A 84 -0.98 3.81 3.03
N ILE A 85 -1.61 3.25 4.05
CA ILE A 85 -1.48 1.83 4.40
C ILE A 85 -2.87 1.18 4.33
N MET A 86 -2.96 0.08 3.60
CA MET A 86 -4.14 -0.79 3.54
C MET A 86 -3.79 -2.14 4.15
N ILE A 87 -4.56 -2.57 5.15
CA ILE A 87 -4.58 -3.95 5.61
C ILE A 87 -5.64 -4.68 4.78
N SER A 88 -5.18 -5.53 3.87
CA SER A 88 -6.02 -6.36 3.01
C SER A 88 -6.63 -7.54 3.77
N LYS A 89 -7.61 -8.21 3.17
CA LYS A 89 -8.26 -9.43 3.69
C LYS A 89 -8.74 -9.27 5.14
N SER A 90 -9.35 -8.13 5.47
CA SER A 90 -9.84 -7.87 6.82
C SER A 90 -10.93 -8.85 7.28
N ASP A 91 -11.58 -9.54 6.34
CA ASP A 91 -12.52 -10.66 6.57
C ASP A 91 -11.86 -11.90 7.19
N SER A 92 -10.53 -11.98 7.19
CA SER A 92 -9.78 -13.11 7.75
C SER A 92 -9.98 -13.29 9.26
N VAL A 93 -10.49 -12.28 9.98
CA VAL A 93 -10.93 -12.42 11.38
C VAL A 93 -12.03 -13.47 11.55
N ASN A 94 -12.75 -13.81 10.49
CA ASN A 94 -13.82 -14.82 10.52
C ASN A 94 -13.28 -16.28 10.49
N LEU A 95 -11.95 -16.48 10.44
CA LEU A 95 -11.32 -17.81 10.40
C LEU A 95 -11.27 -18.51 11.77
N GLY A 96 -11.56 -17.81 12.87
CA GLY A 96 -11.63 -18.36 14.22
C GLY A 96 -11.28 -17.32 15.28
N GLU A 97 -11.72 -17.52 16.53
CA GLU A 97 -11.52 -16.58 17.64
C GLU A 97 -10.03 -16.32 17.92
N GLU A 98 -9.23 -17.38 18.07
CA GLU A 98 -7.77 -17.27 18.30
C GLU A 98 -7.07 -16.49 17.16
N PHE A 99 -7.50 -16.71 15.92
CA PHE A 99 -6.94 -16.04 14.77
C PHE A 99 -7.35 -14.56 14.72
N ALA A 100 -8.60 -14.24 15.06
CA ALA A 100 -9.07 -12.87 15.19
C ALA A 100 -8.29 -12.09 16.25
N GLU A 101 -8.03 -12.71 17.41
CA GLU A 101 -7.21 -12.12 18.48
C GLU A 101 -5.78 -11.86 17.99
N GLN A 102 -5.16 -12.83 17.32
CA GLN A 102 -3.83 -12.67 16.75
C GLN A 102 -3.76 -11.53 15.73
N ILE A 103 -4.76 -11.39 14.85
CA ILE A 103 -4.83 -10.28 13.90
C ILE A 103 -4.96 -8.95 14.64
N ALA A 104 -5.83 -8.86 15.66
CA ALA A 104 -6.01 -7.64 16.44
C ALA A 104 -4.70 -7.21 17.13
N LEU A 105 -3.95 -8.16 17.70
CA LEU A 105 -2.63 -7.90 18.28
C LEU A 105 -1.63 -7.38 17.24
N ASN A 106 -1.57 -8.01 16.07
CA ASN A 106 -0.70 -7.56 14.96
C ASN A 106 -1.03 -6.14 14.49
N ILE A 107 -2.31 -5.80 14.40
CA ILE A 107 -2.76 -4.45 14.01
C ILE A 107 -2.36 -3.44 15.07
N ASN A 108 -2.60 -3.74 16.35
CA ASN A 108 -2.21 -2.88 17.46
C ASN A 108 -0.69 -2.65 17.50
N GLU A 109 0.11 -3.68 17.24
CA GLU A 109 1.56 -3.55 17.18
C GLU A 109 2.00 -2.62 16.04
N LEU A 110 1.39 -2.77 14.85
CA LEU A 110 1.64 -1.86 13.73
C LEU A 110 1.26 -0.41 14.10
N GLU A 111 0.06 -0.19 14.65
CA GLU A 111 -0.39 1.16 15.03
C GLU A 111 0.52 1.83 16.06
N ASN A 112 0.97 1.08 17.06
CA ASN A 112 1.90 1.57 18.07
C ASN A 112 3.25 1.93 17.44
N TYR A 113 3.80 1.05 16.59
CA TYR A 113 5.04 1.34 15.87
C TYR A 113 4.93 2.59 14.98
N LEU A 114 3.82 2.76 14.26
CA LEU A 114 3.59 3.94 13.43
C LEU A 114 3.54 5.23 14.25
N LYS A 115 2.96 5.19 15.46
CA LYS A 115 2.94 6.32 16.41
C LYS A 115 4.34 6.61 16.95
N GLU A 116 5.09 5.57 17.35
CA GLU A 116 6.43 5.68 17.92
C GLU A 116 7.41 6.37 16.96
N ILE A 117 7.36 6.03 15.68
CA ILE A 117 8.25 6.64 14.68
C ILE A 117 7.70 7.97 14.12
N ASN A 118 6.59 8.48 14.68
CA ASN A 118 5.84 9.64 14.19
C ASN A 118 5.62 9.56 12.66
N ASN A 119 5.15 8.41 12.20
CA ASN A 119 5.06 8.12 10.78
C ASN A 119 4.03 9.04 10.10
N SER A 120 4.37 9.52 8.91
CA SER A 120 3.59 10.49 8.14
C SER A 120 2.66 9.84 7.11
N GLN A 121 2.13 8.65 7.41
CA GLN A 121 1.10 8.05 6.56
C GLN A 121 -0.14 8.94 6.51
N SER A 122 -0.73 9.08 5.32
CA SER A 122 -1.98 9.82 5.14
C SER A 122 -3.18 9.10 5.78
N PHE A 123 -3.19 7.77 5.73
CA PHE A 123 -4.25 6.96 6.32
C PHE A 123 -3.79 5.52 6.58
N LEU A 124 -4.51 4.85 7.48
CA LEU A 124 -4.48 3.40 7.68
C LEU A 124 -5.91 2.88 7.58
N ILE A 125 -6.17 1.94 6.68
CA ILE A 125 -7.52 1.40 6.44
C ILE A 125 -7.51 -0.13 6.32
N LYS A 126 -8.58 -0.76 6.82
CA LYS A 126 -8.84 -2.20 6.70
C LYS A 126 -9.82 -2.43 5.56
N VAL A 127 -9.50 -3.38 4.68
CA VAL A 127 -10.28 -3.65 3.47
C VAL A 127 -10.45 -5.15 3.26
N SER A 128 -11.67 -5.56 2.91
CA SER A 128 -11.94 -6.88 2.33
C SER A 128 -12.39 -6.73 0.89
N SER A 129 -11.63 -7.32 -0.04
CA SER A 129 -12.09 -7.45 -1.42
C SER A 129 -13.20 -8.51 -1.57
N LEU A 130 -13.23 -9.50 -0.68
CA LEU A 130 -14.22 -10.58 -0.68
C LEU A 130 -15.58 -10.07 -0.23
N GLU A 131 -15.64 -9.39 0.91
CA GLU A 131 -16.86 -8.82 1.48
C GLU A 131 -17.19 -7.42 0.94
N LYS A 132 -16.27 -6.84 0.14
CA LYS A 132 -16.32 -5.47 -0.40
C LYS A 132 -16.35 -4.37 0.66
N THR A 133 -15.85 -4.65 1.86
CA THR A 133 -15.79 -3.69 2.97
C THR A 133 -14.56 -2.78 2.83
N GLY A 134 -14.72 -1.49 3.12
CA GLY A 134 -13.62 -0.49 3.07
C GLY A 134 -13.16 -0.06 1.68
N LEU A 135 -13.62 -0.71 0.60
CA LEU A 135 -13.21 -0.39 -0.77
C LEU A 135 -13.66 0.99 -1.23
N LYS A 136 -14.88 1.39 -0.87
CA LYS A 136 -15.43 2.70 -1.25
C LYS A 136 -14.65 3.81 -0.55
N GLU A 137 -14.45 3.65 0.74
CA GLU A 137 -13.69 4.57 1.59
C GLU A 137 -12.24 4.69 1.10
N LEU A 138 -11.58 3.58 0.78
CA LEU A 138 -10.23 3.58 0.21
C LEU A 138 -10.17 4.39 -1.10
N LYS A 139 -11.13 4.20 -2.02
CA LYS A 139 -11.17 4.94 -3.27
C LYS A 139 -11.28 6.46 -3.04
N PHE A 140 -12.14 6.89 -2.11
CA PHE A 140 -12.26 8.29 -1.76
C PHE A 140 -10.97 8.84 -1.12
N MET A 141 -10.39 8.12 -0.14
CA MET A 141 -9.13 8.55 0.49
C MET A 141 -7.98 8.70 -0.51
N LEU A 142 -7.85 7.76 -1.44
CA LEU A 142 -6.85 7.83 -2.51
C LEU A 142 -7.10 9.02 -3.44
N LEU A 143 -8.34 9.24 -3.86
CA LEU A 143 -8.70 10.36 -4.73
C LEU A 143 -8.38 11.71 -4.09
N GLU A 144 -8.71 11.90 -2.82
CA GLU A 144 -8.45 13.14 -2.09
C GLU A 144 -6.95 13.43 -1.95
N GLU A 145 -6.14 12.41 -1.67
CA GLU A 145 -4.68 12.56 -1.65
C GLU A 145 -4.10 12.92 -3.01
N ILE A 146 -4.57 12.26 -4.09
CA ILE A 146 -4.16 12.56 -5.45
C ILE A 146 -4.54 14.00 -5.85
N LYS A 147 -5.76 14.44 -5.54
CA LYS A 147 -6.22 15.82 -5.80
C LYS A 147 -5.37 16.84 -5.04
N THR A 148 -5.12 16.59 -3.76
CA THR A 148 -4.30 17.46 -2.90
C THR A 148 -2.89 17.60 -3.46
N LEU A 149 -2.26 16.49 -3.86
CA LEU A 149 -0.91 16.50 -4.44
C LEU A 149 -0.85 17.17 -5.82
N ARG A 150 -1.94 17.15 -6.59
CA ARG A 150 -2.02 17.85 -7.88
C ARG A 150 -2.15 19.36 -7.70
N ASN A 151 -2.88 19.82 -6.69
CA ASN A 151 -3.09 21.25 -6.42
C ASN A 151 -1.88 21.94 -5.80
N ASN A 152 -0.96 21.18 -5.21
CA ASN A 152 0.28 21.68 -4.58
C ASN A 152 1.50 21.65 -5.52
N LYS A 153 1.33 21.28 -6.79
CA LYS A 153 2.35 21.34 -7.84
C LYS A 153 2.18 22.60 -8.67
#